data_AF-A0A086A132-F1
#
_entry.id   AF-A0A086A132-F1
#
_cell.length_a   1.000
_cell.length_b   1.000
_cell.length_c   1.000
_cell.angle_alpha   90.00
_cell.angle_beta   90.00
_cell.angle_gamma   90.00
#
_symmetry.space_group_name_H-M   'P 1'
#
loop_
_entity.id
_entity.type
_entity.pdbx_description
1 polymer ?
#
loop_
_entity_poly.entity_id
_entity_poly.type
_entity_poly.pdbx_seq_one_letter_code
_entity_poly.pdbx_strand_id
1 'polypeptide(L)'
;MKPRTSLHVINYDLPGHLSDLLNQEVNNIKYHEIDTTENREAKLKQIQEKLLWQEVEISDFKVINHRSEKIKINQSWENPFPVNTEEEVFFITLEAETTGSSELFNYSPVSFQIDSSMDPNIYDPTDNKIVLELKSKTLDKKEIINQANKTLKLTKSFIESNNHWINDYNRSFINTIIERFNKKADEIERLYS
;
A
#
# COMPACT_ATOMS: atom_id res chain seq x y z
N MET A 1 10.83 -11.76 -4.29
CA MET A 1 10.93 -10.87 -3.11
C MET A 1 10.90 -11.71 -1.86
N LYS A 2 11.68 -11.37 -0.82
CA LYS A 2 11.55 -12.04 0.49
C LYS A 2 10.44 -11.31 1.27
N PRO A 3 9.44 -12.03 1.83
CA PRO A 3 8.47 -11.41 2.74
C PRO A 3 9.24 -10.81 3.94
N ARG A 4 8.90 -9.58 4.32
CA ARG A 4 9.45 -8.98 5.54
C ARG A 4 8.70 -9.55 6.73
N THR A 5 9.40 -10.32 7.55
CA THR A 5 8.85 -11.05 8.72
C THR A 5 8.50 -10.14 9.90
N SER A 6 8.86 -8.87 9.84
CA SER A 6 8.35 -7.84 10.74
C SER A 6 8.56 -6.49 10.06
N LEU A 7 7.49 -5.73 9.87
CA LEU A 7 7.64 -4.32 9.54
C LEU A 7 8.50 -3.66 10.64
N HIS A 8 9.50 -2.87 10.25
CA HIS A 8 9.94 -1.77 11.10
C HIS A 8 8.78 -0.78 11.10
N VAL A 9 7.77 -1.07 11.92
CA VAL A 9 6.56 -0.27 12.01
C VAL A 9 6.95 1.06 12.64
N ILE A 10 6.88 2.13 11.86
CA ILE A 10 6.92 3.48 12.42
C ILE A 10 5.56 3.68 13.09
N ASN A 11 5.56 3.85 14.42
CA ASN A 11 4.37 4.29 15.16
C ASN A 11 3.88 5.62 14.58
N TYR A 12 2.56 5.79 14.44
CA TYR A 12 1.95 6.96 13.81
C TYR A 12 2.53 8.29 14.28
N ASP A 13 3.35 8.92 13.43
CA ASP A 13 3.57 10.37 13.40
C ASP A 13 3.29 10.96 12.01
N LEU A 14 2.46 10.24 11.25
CA LEU A 14 2.04 10.63 9.92
C LEU A 14 1.37 12.02 9.87
N PRO A 15 0.52 12.42 10.85
CA PRO A 15 -0.02 13.78 10.90
C PRO A 15 1.06 14.85 11.08
N GLY A 16 2.13 14.58 11.83
CA GLY A 16 3.24 15.51 12.07
C GLY A 16 4.00 15.80 10.79
N HIS A 17 4.45 14.74 10.10
CA HIS A 17 5.21 14.86 8.85
C HIS A 17 4.44 15.60 7.75
N LEU A 18 3.14 15.30 7.56
CA LEU A 18 2.33 15.98 6.56
C LEU A 18 2.04 17.45 6.90
N SER A 19 1.91 17.78 8.20
CA SER A 19 1.81 19.18 8.66
C SER A 19 3.11 19.95 8.41
N ASP A 20 4.27 19.34 8.66
CA ASP A 20 5.57 19.95 8.38
C ASP A 20 5.79 20.16 6.89
N LEU A 21 5.42 19.19 6.05
CA LEU A 21 5.47 19.32 4.60
C LEU A 21 4.53 20.44 4.11
N LEU A 22 3.32 20.56 4.65
CA LEU A 22 2.42 21.68 4.34
C LEU A 22 3.06 23.03 4.69
N ASN A 23 3.69 23.14 5.86
CA ASN A 23 4.38 24.36 6.26
C ASN A 23 5.52 24.72 5.31
N GLN A 24 6.27 23.73 4.84
CA GLN A 24 7.34 23.92 3.86
C GLN A 24 6.78 24.39 2.51
N GLU A 25 5.75 23.71 1.99
CA GLU A 25 5.13 24.07 0.71
C GLU A 25 4.53 25.48 0.75
N VAL A 26 3.81 25.82 1.83
CA VAL A 26 3.17 27.13 2.00
C VAL A 26 4.20 28.26 2.14
N ASN A 27 5.25 28.07 2.94
CA ASN A 27 6.26 29.12 3.14
C ASN A 27 7.14 29.39 1.91
N ASN A 28 7.19 28.45 0.96
CA ASN A 28 7.98 28.55 -0.27
C ASN A 28 7.18 29.08 -1.47
N ILE A 29 5.90 29.43 -1.29
CA ILE A 29 5.08 30.04 -2.34
C ILE A 29 5.70 31.37 -2.78
N LYS A 30 5.83 31.55 -4.08
CA LYS A 30 6.31 32.80 -4.71
C LYS A 30 5.11 33.57 -5.28
N TYR A 31 5.23 34.90 -5.33
CA TYR A 31 4.13 35.77 -5.80
C TYR A 31 3.63 35.43 -7.21
N HIS A 32 4.52 35.19 -8.18
CA HIS A 32 4.12 34.81 -9.56
C HIS A 32 3.43 33.43 -9.66
N GLU A 33 3.44 32.63 -8.59
CA GLU A 33 2.69 31.36 -8.54
C GLU A 33 1.25 31.57 -8.07
N ILE A 34 0.88 32.79 -7.65
CA ILE A 34 -0.43 33.14 -7.07
C ILE A 34 -0.95 34.51 -7.53
N ASP A 35 -0.30 35.16 -8.49
CA ASP A 35 -0.60 36.53 -8.94
C ASP A 35 -1.91 36.64 -9.74
N THR A 36 -2.43 35.52 -10.22
CA THR A 36 -3.77 35.40 -10.81
C THR A 36 -4.58 34.32 -10.11
N THR A 37 -5.92 34.38 -10.27
CA THR A 37 -6.83 33.35 -9.76
C THR A 37 -6.46 31.97 -10.28
N GLU A 38 -6.16 31.84 -11.58
CA GLU A 38 -5.79 30.55 -12.19
C GLU A 38 -4.48 29.99 -11.62
N ASN A 39 -3.47 30.85 -11.44
CA ASN A 39 -2.19 30.45 -10.83
C ASN A 39 -2.39 30.00 -9.38
N ARG A 40 -3.20 30.74 -8.63
CA ARG A 40 -3.56 30.44 -7.24
C ARG A 40 -4.27 29.08 -7.12
N GLU A 41 -5.26 28.81 -7.97
CA GLU A 41 -5.96 27.51 -8.01
C GLU A 41 -5.03 26.36 -8.41
N ALA A 42 -4.18 26.57 -9.43
CA ALA A 42 -3.22 25.58 -9.87
C ALA A 42 -2.20 25.23 -8.78
N LYS A 43 -1.68 26.23 -8.05
CA LYS A 43 -0.73 26.02 -6.97
C LYS A 43 -1.37 25.31 -5.78
N LEU A 44 -2.59 25.68 -5.40
CA LEU A 44 -3.35 24.98 -4.37
C LEU A 44 -3.53 23.51 -4.73
N LYS A 45 -3.91 23.21 -5.99
CA LYS A 45 -4.05 21.84 -6.47
C LYS A 45 -2.75 21.05 -6.41
N GLN A 46 -1.62 21.63 -6.82
CA GLN A 46 -0.31 20.98 -6.72
C GLN A 46 0.07 20.64 -5.27
N ILE A 47 -0.22 21.55 -4.33
CA ILE A 47 0.04 21.32 -2.91
C ILE A 47 -0.86 20.20 -2.38
N GLN A 48 -2.14 20.18 -2.77
CA GLN A 48 -3.08 19.11 -2.43
C GLN A 48 -2.63 17.76 -3.00
N GLU A 49 -2.19 17.68 -4.25
CA GLU A 49 -1.72 16.44 -4.89
C GLU A 49 -0.49 15.84 -4.18
N LYS A 50 0.37 16.67 -3.58
CA LYS A 50 1.53 16.20 -2.79
C LYS A 50 1.17 15.73 -1.38
N LEU A 51 0.18 16.37 -0.76
CA LEU A 51 -0.15 16.20 0.65
C LEU A 51 -1.30 15.23 0.90
N LEU A 52 -2.18 15.04 -0.09
CA LEU A 52 -3.31 14.12 -0.01
C LEU A 52 -2.90 12.81 -0.64
N TRP A 53 -2.87 11.78 0.18
CA TRP A 53 -2.54 10.43 -0.28
C TRP A 53 -3.77 9.72 -0.81
N GLN A 54 -3.55 8.85 -1.78
CA GLN A 54 -4.63 8.10 -2.44
C GLN A 54 -4.77 6.72 -1.80
N GLU A 55 -6.01 6.26 -1.70
CA GLU A 55 -6.32 4.90 -1.28
C GLU A 55 -5.58 3.89 -2.16
N VAL A 56 -5.04 2.85 -1.52
CA VAL A 56 -4.35 1.76 -2.22
C VAL A 56 -5.38 0.70 -2.60
N GLU A 57 -5.39 0.30 -3.87
CA GLU A 57 -6.15 -0.86 -4.31
C GLU A 57 -5.22 -1.93 -4.84
N ILE A 58 -5.63 -3.21 -4.71
CA ILE A 58 -4.95 -4.36 -5.31
C ILE A 58 -5.90 -4.96 -6.35
N SER A 59 -5.42 -5.11 -7.58
CA SER A 59 -6.18 -5.75 -8.66
C SER A 59 -6.40 -7.25 -8.42
N ASP A 60 -7.24 -7.86 -9.24
CA ASP A 60 -7.29 -9.32 -9.31
C ASP A 60 -5.94 -9.91 -9.74
N PHE A 61 -5.65 -11.10 -9.22
CA PHE A 61 -4.43 -11.84 -9.54
C PHE A 61 -4.43 -12.38 -10.97
N LYS A 62 -3.26 -12.27 -11.61
CA LYS A 62 -2.93 -12.90 -12.89
C LYS A 62 -1.82 -13.92 -12.65
N VAL A 63 -1.95 -15.11 -13.23
CA VAL A 63 -0.85 -16.09 -13.24
C VAL A 63 0.12 -15.68 -14.34
N ILE A 64 1.38 -15.44 -13.98
CA ILE A 64 2.41 -14.97 -14.91
C ILE A 64 3.45 -16.04 -15.24
N ASN A 65 3.64 -17.03 -14.37
CA ASN A 65 4.54 -18.14 -14.63
C ASN A 65 4.16 -19.38 -13.80
N HIS A 66 4.65 -20.54 -14.20
CA HIS A 66 4.63 -21.75 -13.38
C HIS A 66 5.83 -22.65 -13.70
N ARG A 67 6.25 -23.44 -12.72
CA ARG A 67 7.21 -24.54 -12.89
C ARG A 67 6.75 -25.74 -12.08
N SER A 68 7.11 -26.96 -12.50
CA SER A 68 6.91 -28.15 -11.69
C SER A 68 8.23 -28.71 -11.17
N GLU A 69 8.18 -29.25 -9.97
CA GLU A 69 9.31 -29.93 -9.35
C GLU A 69 8.80 -31.20 -8.66
N LYS A 70 9.65 -32.24 -8.64
CA LYS A 70 9.41 -33.43 -7.83
C LYS A 70 10.04 -33.19 -6.46
N ILE A 71 9.22 -33.21 -5.42
CA ILE A 71 9.69 -33.06 -4.05
C ILE A 71 9.47 -34.35 -3.27
N LYS A 72 10.39 -34.66 -2.36
CA LYS A 72 10.21 -35.79 -1.46
C LYS A 72 9.07 -35.49 -0.49
N ILE A 73 8.18 -36.45 -0.30
CA ILE A 73 7.11 -36.34 0.68
C ILE A 73 7.73 -36.38 2.08
N ASN A 74 7.49 -35.32 2.85
CA ASN A 74 7.87 -35.28 4.26
C ASN A 74 6.92 -36.16 5.09
N GLN A 75 7.43 -36.75 6.15
CA GLN A 75 6.63 -37.53 7.09
C GLN A 75 5.55 -36.63 7.72
N SER A 76 4.30 -37.09 7.73
CA SER A 76 3.17 -36.40 8.34
C SER A 76 2.26 -37.39 9.07
N TRP A 77 1.29 -36.89 9.85
CA TRP A 77 0.25 -37.72 10.46
C TRP A 77 -0.52 -38.55 9.40
N GLU A 78 -0.76 -37.98 8.22
CA GLU A 78 -1.51 -38.61 7.14
C GLU A 78 -0.64 -39.61 6.34
N ASN A 79 0.69 -39.42 6.35
CA ASN A 79 1.64 -40.35 5.75
C ASN A 79 2.82 -40.60 6.70
N PRO A 80 2.65 -41.52 7.67
CA PRO A 80 3.65 -41.74 8.72
C PRO A 80 4.90 -42.46 8.22
N PHE A 81 4.88 -43.05 7.02
CA PHE A 81 6.00 -43.80 6.44
C PHE A 81 6.16 -43.51 4.94
N PRO A 82 6.67 -42.33 4.56
CA PRO A 82 6.90 -42.01 3.15
C PRO A 82 8.12 -42.79 2.64
N VAL A 83 7.88 -43.89 1.91
CA VAL A 83 8.96 -44.71 1.30
C VAL A 83 9.33 -44.12 -0.07
N ASN A 84 10.41 -43.32 -0.12
CA ASN A 84 10.99 -42.75 -1.35
C ASN A 84 9.98 -42.13 -2.34
N THR A 85 8.82 -41.71 -1.85
CA THR A 85 7.76 -41.15 -2.67
C THR A 85 8.06 -39.70 -2.95
N GLU A 86 8.15 -39.37 -4.23
CA GLU A 86 8.20 -38.01 -4.73
C GLU A 86 6.79 -37.60 -5.18
N GLU A 87 6.34 -36.42 -4.77
CA GLU A 87 5.14 -35.80 -5.33
C GLU A 87 5.54 -34.68 -6.30
N GLU A 88 4.86 -34.60 -7.43
CA GLU A 88 4.96 -33.44 -8.30
C GLU A 88 4.21 -32.27 -7.66
N VAL A 89 4.88 -31.13 -7.56
CA VAL A 89 4.30 -29.88 -7.08
C VAL A 89 4.56 -28.77 -8.08
N PHE A 90 3.62 -27.84 -8.16
CA PHE A 90 3.70 -26.69 -9.02
C PHE A 90 4.03 -25.45 -8.19
N PHE A 91 5.11 -24.77 -8.53
CA PHE A 91 5.38 -23.43 -8.05
C PHE A 91 4.81 -22.44 -9.07
N ILE A 92 3.84 -21.64 -8.63
CA ILE A 92 3.04 -20.78 -9.50
C ILE A 92 3.26 -19.35 -9.08
N THR A 93 3.72 -18.53 -10.03
CA THR A 93 3.96 -17.11 -9.80
C THR A 93 2.72 -16.32 -10.21
N LEU A 94 2.17 -15.57 -9.26
CA LEU A 94 1.05 -14.67 -9.47
C LEU A 94 1.49 -13.23 -9.29
N GLU A 95 0.84 -12.34 -10.03
CA GLU A 95 1.02 -10.90 -9.97
C GLU A 95 -0.33 -10.21 -9.80
N ALA A 96 -0.39 -9.22 -8.92
CA ALA A 96 -1.49 -8.26 -8.83
C ALA A 96 -0.91 -6.85 -8.92
N GLU A 97 -1.52 -5.99 -9.72
CA GLU A 97 -1.17 -4.58 -9.82
C GLU A 97 -1.73 -3.83 -8.60
N THR A 98 -1.02 -2.79 -8.17
CA THR A 98 -1.43 -1.91 -7.08
C THR A 98 -1.50 -0.46 -7.56
N THR A 99 -2.48 0.28 -7.07
CA THR A 99 -2.62 1.73 -7.31
C THR A 99 -2.50 2.51 -6.00
N GLY A 100 -2.53 3.84 -6.07
CA GLY A 100 -2.55 4.70 -4.88
C GLY A 100 -1.17 5.03 -4.31
N SER A 101 -1.15 5.53 -3.07
CA SER A 101 0.06 5.98 -2.39
C SER A 101 0.78 4.83 -1.68
N SER A 102 1.86 4.33 -2.31
CA SER A 102 2.71 3.27 -1.76
C SER A 102 3.33 3.61 -0.40
N GLU A 103 3.42 4.90 -0.07
CA GLU A 103 3.89 5.42 1.20
C GLU A 103 3.11 4.87 2.39
N LEU A 104 1.83 4.52 2.20
CA LEU A 104 0.96 3.95 3.24
C LEU A 104 1.50 2.63 3.83
N PHE A 105 2.30 1.87 3.07
CA PHE A 105 2.91 0.64 3.58
C PHE A 105 4.04 0.89 4.60
N ASN A 106 4.56 2.12 4.70
CA ASN A 106 5.58 2.48 5.68
C ASN A 106 4.99 2.78 7.08
N TYR A 107 3.67 2.82 7.23
CA TYR A 107 2.99 3.20 8.46
C TYR A 107 2.22 2.03 9.04
N SER A 108 2.26 1.88 10.37
CA SER A 108 1.31 0.98 11.05
C SER A 108 -0.11 1.40 10.74
N PRO A 109 -1.08 0.48 10.59
CA PRO A 109 -2.50 0.82 10.66
C PRO A 109 -2.92 1.08 12.11
N VAL A 110 -3.92 1.95 12.34
CA VAL A 110 -4.43 2.30 13.69
C VAL A 110 -4.98 1.05 14.36
N SER A 111 -5.63 0.20 13.56
CA SER A 111 -6.11 -1.11 13.96
C SER A 111 -6.32 -1.97 12.73
N PHE A 112 -5.75 -3.17 12.69
CA PHE A 112 -6.06 -4.18 11.66
C PHE A 112 -6.28 -5.53 12.33
N GLN A 113 -7.10 -6.38 11.70
CA GLN A 113 -7.46 -7.66 12.27
C GLN A 113 -6.40 -8.69 11.92
N ILE A 114 -5.80 -9.30 12.95
CA ILE A 114 -4.92 -10.45 12.81
C ILE A 114 -5.65 -11.66 13.39
N ASP A 115 -5.79 -12.71 12.60
CA ASP A 115 -6.25 -14.01 13.07
C ASP A 115 -5.13 -15.06 12.94
N SER A 116 -5.24 -16.15 13.70
CA SER A 116 -4.23 -17.22 13.71
C SER A 116 -4.15 -18.03 12.41
N SER A 117 -5.08 -17.82 11.48
CA SER A 117 -5.12 -18.49 10.17
C SER A 117 -4.47 -17.67 9.05
N MET A 118 -4.15 -16.41 9.32
CA MET A 118 -3.51 -15.51 8.37
C MET A 118 -2.01 -15.82 8.26
N ASP A 119 -1.49 -15.65 7.04
CA ASP A 119 -0.05 -15.48 6.85
C ASP A 119 0.38 -14.22 7.63
N PRO A 120 1.40 -14.30 8.52
CA PRO A 120 1.84 -13.17 9.33
C PRO A 120 2.58 -12.10 8.51
N ASN A 121 2.81 -12.33 7.21
CA ASN A 121 3.54 -11.40 6.36
C ASN A 121 2.61 -10.39 5.68
N ILE A 122 3.09 -9.15 5.62
CA ILE A 122 2.53 -8.10 4.76
C ILE A 122 3.40 -8.04 3.51
N TYR A 123 2.74 -8.05 2.35
CA TYR A 123 3.39 -8.01 1.05
C TYR A 123 3.34 -6.60 0.49
N ASP A 124 4.43 -5.86 0.68
CA ASP A 124 4.56 -4.51 0.15
C ASP A 124 4.69 -4.56 -1.38
N PRO A 125 4.06 -3.62 -2.11
CA PRO A 125 4.21 -3.55 -3.56
C PRO A 125 5.64 -3.16 -3.94
N THR A 126 6.12 -3.70 -5.05
CA THR A 126 7.34 -3.27 -5.75
C THR A 126 6.96 -2.94 -7.18
N ASP A 127 7.36 -1.77 -7.67
CA ASP A 127 7.00 -1.28 -9.00
C ASP A 127 5.49 -1.35 -9.28
N ASN A 128 4.68 -0.91 -8.29
CA ASN A 128 3.22 -0.94 -8.31
C ASN A 128 2.61 -2.34 -8.48
N LYS A 129 3.28 -3.38 -7.97
CA LYS A 129 2.85 -4.77 -8.09
C LYS A 129 3.17 -5.60 -6.86
N ILE A 130 2.32 -6.57 -6.56
CA ILE A 130 2.58 -7.62 -5.59
C ILE A 130 2.79 -8.92 -6.35
N VAL A 131 3.95 -9.54 -6.15
CA VAL A 131 4.33 -10.81 -6.78
C VAL A 131 4.43 -11.90 -5.71
N LEU A 132 3.67 -12.97 -5.90
CA LEU A 132 3.64 -14.14 -5.00
C LEU A 132 4.07 -15.39 -5.74
N GLU A 133 4.87 -16.23 -5.09
CA GLU A 133 5.10 -17.61 -5.53
C GLU A 133 4.36 -18.55 -4.56
N LEU A 134 3.44 -19.35 -5.08
CA LEU A 134 2.67 -20.31 -4.31
C LEU A 134 3.01 -21.73 -4.74
N LYS A 135 3.06 -22.63 -3.77
CA LYS A 135 3.19 -24.06 -3.99
C LYS A 135 1.80 -24.69 -4.02
N SER A 136 1.44 -25.32 -5.15
CA SER A 136 0.17 -26.02 -5.34
C SER A 136 0.40 -27.47 -5.77
N LYS A 137 -0.55 -28.35 -5.43
CA LYS A 137 -0.60 -29.74 -5.96
C LYS A 137 -1.41 -29.83 -7.26
N THR A 138 -2.11 -28.77 -7.63
CA THR A 138 -2.99 -28.70 -8.80
C THR A 138 -2.65 -27.47 -9.65
N LEU A 139 -3.01 -27.53 -10.93
CA LEU A 139 -2.98 -26.36 -11.84
C LEU A 139 -4.37 -25.70 -11.96
N ASP A 140 -5.29 -25.96 -11.03
CA ASP A 140 -6.61 -25.35 -11.05
C ASP A 140 -6.52 -23.86 -10.70
N LYS A 141 -6.75 -23.00 -11.70
CA LYS A 141 -6.62 -21.55 -11.55
C LYS A 141 -7.46 -20.98 -10.41
N LYS A 142 -8.66 -21.50 -10.19
CA LYS A 142 -9.57 -20.99 -9.15
C LYS A 142 -9.04 -21.34 -7.77
N GLU A 143 -8.56 -22.56 -7.58
CA GLU A 143 -7.91 -22.99 -6.34
C GLU A 143 -6.67 -22.15 -6.03
N ILE A 144 -5.81 -21.92 -7.02
CA ILE A 144 -4.58 -21.15 -6.88
C ILE A 144 -4.89 -19.69 -6.51
N ILE A 145 -5.83 -19.05 -7.20
CA ILE A 145 -6.25 -17.66 -6.88
C ILE A 145 -6.85 -17.58 -5.48
N ASN A 146 -7.62 -18.59 -5.06
CA ASN A 146 -8.16 -18.65 -3.70
C ASN A 146 -7.05 -18.78 -2.65
N GLN A 147 -6.02 -19.58 -2.92
CA GLN A 147 -4.84 -19.67 -2.04
C GLN A 147 -4.09 -18.33 -1.99
N ALA A 148 -3.88 -17.66 -3.13
CA ALA A 148 -3.26 -16.34 -3.17
C ALA A 148 -4.01 -15.29 -2.35
N ASN A 149 -5.35 -15.28 -2.47
CA ASN A 149 -6.20 -14.39 -1.68
C ASN A 149 -6.15 -14.69 -0.18
N LYS A 150 -6.00 -15.96 0.21
CA LYS A 150 -5.79 -16.34 1.62
C LYS A 150 -4.43 -15.86 2.12
N THR A 151 -3.36 -16.02 1.33
CA THR A 151 -2.02 -15.54 1.66
C THR A 151 -1.99 -14.01 1.82
N LEU A 152 -2.70 -13.25 0.97
CA LEU A 152 -2.79 -11.80 1.10
C LEU A 152 -3.81 -11.29 2.12
N LYS A 153 -4.51 -12.16 2.86
CA LYS A 153 -5.60 -11.72 3.74
C LYS A 153 -5.14 -10.63 4.72
N LEU A 154 -3.96 -10.79 5.31
CA LEU A 154 -3.37 -9.79 6.20
C LEU A 154 -3.03 -8.49 5.47
N THR A 155 -2.41 -8.59 4.28
CA THR A 155 -2.06 -7.43 3.46
C THR A 155 -3.30 -6.64 3.04
N LYS A 156 -4.39 -7.31 2.68
CA LYS A 156 -5.67 -6.65 2.36
C LYS A 156 -6.28 -5.96 3.58
N SER A 157 -6.29 -6.61 4.75
CA SER A 157 -6.78 -5.98 5.99
C SER A 157 -5.94 -4.78 6.40
N PHE A 158 -4.61 -4.84 6.21
CA PHE A 158 -3.70 -3.72 6.42
C PHE A 158 -4.05 -2.54 5.51
N ILE A 159 -4.24 -2.79 4.21
CA ILE A 159 -4.62 -1.78 3.22
C ILE A 159 -5.98 -1.15 3.55
N GLU A 160 -6.99 -1.98 3.85
CA GLU A 160 -8.33 -1.51 4.21
C GLU A 160 -8.29 -0.55 5.42
N SER A 161 -7.50 -0.89 6.44
CA SER A 161 -7.33 -0.05 7.62
C SER A 161 -6.65 1.29 7.30
N ASN A 162 -5.58 1.26 6.51
CA ASN A 162 -4.89 2.47 6.09
C ASN A 162 -5.73 3.34 5.16
N ASN A 163 -6.49 2.74 4.24
CA ASN A 163 -7.43 3.45 3.37
C ASN A 163 -8.54 4.12 4.16
N HIS A 164 -9.12 3.44 5.15
CA HIS A 164 -10.13 4.05 6.01
C HIS A 164 -9.57 5.27 6.75
N TRP A 165 -8.39 5.13 7.34
CA TRP A 165 -7.72 6.21 8.04
C TRP A 165 -7.38 7.39 7.13
N ILE A 166 -6.81 7.16 5.94
CA ILE A 166 -6.39 8.24 5.04
C ILE A 166 -7.59 8.98 4.46
N ASN A 167 -8.71 8.29 4.22
CA ASN A 167 -9.93 8.94 3.74
C ASN A 167 -10.47 9.93 4.78
N ASP A 168 -10.57 9.51 6.04
CA ASP A 168 -10.96 10.39 7.15
C ASP A 168 -9.97 11.54 7.34
N TYR A 169 -8.67 11.25 7.28
CA TYR A 169 -7.61 12.24 7.37
C TYR A 169 -7.72 13.28 6.26
N ASN A 170 -7.72 12.86 4.99
CA ASN A 170 -7.80 13.75 3.83
C ASN A 170 -9.02 14.66 3.92
N ARG A 171 -10.18 14.11 4.30
CA ARG A 171 -11.42 14.89 4.47
C ARG A 171 -11.26 16.04 5.46
N SER A 172 -10.55 15.81 6.56
CA SER A 172 -10.27 16.84 7.57
C SER A 172 -9.13 17.79 7.16
N PHE A 173 -8.10 17.26 6.51
CA PHE A 173 -6.86 17.97 6.23
C PHE A 173 -6.97 18.94 5.05
N ILE A 174 -7.83 18.65 4.07
CA ILE A 174 -8.11 19.54 2.92
C ILE A 174 -8.41 20.98 3.37
N ASN A 175 -9.27 21.15 4.39
CA ASN A 175 -9.62 22.48 4.88
C ASN A 175 -8.42 23.20 5.50
N THR A 176 -7.55 22.45 6.19
CA THR A 176 -6.31 23.00 6.76
C THR A 176 -5.36 23.46 5.66
N ILE A 177 -5.21 22.68 4.59
CA ILE A 177 -4.40 23.06 3.42
C ILE A 177 -4.94 24.36 2.81
N ILE A 178 -6.25 24.42 2.54
CA ILE A 178 -6.91 25.58 1.92
C ILE A 178 -6.73 26.83 2.79
N GLU A 179 -7.01 26.74 4.10
CA GLU A 179 -6.91 27.87 5.02
C GLU A 179 -5.49 28.42 5.10
N ARG A 180 -4.49 27.54 5.30
CA ARG A 180 -3.09 27.96 5.41
C ARG A 180 -2.56 28.51 4.10
N PHE A 181 -2.89 27.88 2.98
CA PHE A 181 -2.53 28.36 1.65
C PHE A 181 -3.10 29.76 1.40
N ASN A 182 -4.40 29.96 1.60
CA ASN A 182 -5.05 31.25 1.36
C ASN A 182 -4.51 32.35 2.26
N LYS A 183 -4.32 32.06 3.55
CA LYS A 183 -3.72 33.03 4.48
C LYS A 183 -2.35 33.48 3.99
N LYS A 184 -1.50 32.55 3.55
CA LYS A 184 -0.17 32.87 3.06
C LYS A 184 -0.19 33.60 1.72
N ALA A 185 -1.08 33.20 0.82
CA ALA A 185 -1.26 33.86 -0.46
C ALA A 185 -1.65 35.33 -0.26
N ASP A 186 -2.62 35.61 0.62
CA ASP A 186 -3.05 36.97 0.95
C ASP A 186 -1.93 37.78 1.63
N GLU A 187 -1.11 37.15 2.49
CA GLU A 187 0.08 37.79 3.07
C GLU A 187 1.10 38.21 2.00
N ILE A 188 1.35 37.33 1.01
CA ILE A 188 2.26 37.63 -0.09
C ILE A 188 1.67 38.71 -1.00
N GLU A 189 0.41 38.60 -1.43
CA GLU A 189 -0.24 39.60 -2.28
C GLU A 189 -0.17 41.00 -1.65
N ARG A 190 -0.43 41.14 -0.34
CA ARG A 190 -0.31 42.42 0.38
C ARG A 190 1.09 43.01 0.41
N LEU A 191 2.15 42.18 0.30
CA LEU A 191 3.53 42.67 0.24
C LEU A 191 3.89 43.24 -1.14
N TYR A 192 3.17 42.84 -2.20
CA TYR A 192 3.41 43.25 -3.58
C TYR A 192 2.32 44.19 -4.16
N SER A 193 1.25 44.46 -3.39
CA SER A 193 0.19 45.44 -3.69
C SER A 193 0.54 46.83 -3.21
#